data_AF-A0A9Q8PAC7-F1
#
_entry.id   AF-A0A9Q8PAC7-F1
#
_cell.length_a   1.000
_cell.length_b   1.000
_cell.length_c   1.000
_cell.angle_alpha   90.00
_cell.angle_beta   90.00
_cell.angle_gamma   90.00
#
_symmetry.space_group_name_H-M   'P 1'
#
loop_
_entity.id
_entity.type
_entity.pdbx_description
1 polymer ?
#
loop_
_entity_poly.entity_id
_entity_poly.type
_entity_poly.pdbx_seq_one_letter_code
_entity_poly.pdbx_strand_id
1 'polypeptide(L)'
;MARSAYVLWLCLTLSVRLEATGTGGLLRSDNTSFADSPVPFSIQVYPDFIEQLRERVKGTRPPVQVKNEKEPGADGPTIANASTVRDFWVEQYDLNTNQASINSRYAPWP
;
A
#
# COMPACT_ATOMS: atom_id res chain seq x y z
N MET A 1 -15.92 -10.27 -18.58
CA MET A 1 -16.35 -8.96 -18.04
C MET A 1 -15.46 -8.64 -16.85
N ALA A 2 -14.49 -7.76 -17.07
CA ALA A 2 -13.39 -7.46 -16.16
C ALA A 2 -13.63 -6.10 -15.49
N ARG A 3 -14.30 -6.08 -14.33
CA ARG A 3 -14.51 -4.84 -13.56
C ARG A 3 -14.45 -4.99 -12.02
N SER A 4 -14.10 -6.15 -11.49
CA SER A 4 -14.12 -6.41 -10.03
C SER A 4 -12.76 -6.33 -9.32
N ALA A 5 -11.70 -5.89 -10.01
CA ALA A 5 -10.37 -5.69 -9.40
C ALA A 5 -10.10 -4.22 -8.99
N TYR A 6 -10.97 -3.29 -9.38
CA TYR A 6 -10.70 -1.86 -9.24
C TYR A 6 -11.10 -1.27 -7.88
N VAL A 7 -12.06 -1.88 -7.17
CA VAL A 7 -12.60 -1.29 -5.93
C VAL A 7 -11.67 -1.54 -4.73
N LEU A 8 -11.00 -2.69 -4.68
CA LEU A 8 -9.98 -2.98 -3.66
C LEU A 8 -8.68 -2.19 -3.86
N TRP A 9 -8.39 -1.78 -5.10
CA TRP A 9 -7.25 -0.92 -5.41
C TRP A 9 -7.51 0.55 -5.05
N LEU A 10 -8.77 1.01 -5.12
CA LEU A 10 -9.14 2.41 -4.87
C LEU A 10 -9.17 2.81 -3.38
N CYS A 11 -9.29 1.86 -2.45
CA CYS A 11 -9.20 2.16 -1.01
C CYS A 11 -7.77 2.18 -0.47
N LEU A 12 -6.79 1.62 -1.21
CA LEU A 12 -5.37 1.61 -0.82
C LEU A 12 -4.57 2.80 -1.36
N THR A 13 -5.18 3.67 -2.17
CA THR A 13 -4.56 4.89 -2.69
C THR A 13 -4.69 6.10 -1.76
N LEU A 14 -5.22 5.92 -0.54
CA LEU A 14 -5.36 6.99 0.43
C LEU A 14 -4.01 7.29 1.12
N SER A 15 -3.18 8.02 0.38
CA SER A 15 -2.06 8.86 0.84
C SER A 15 -0.89 8.14 1.53
N VAL A 16 -0.19 7.28 0.80
CA VAL A 16 1.26 7.18 1.02
C VAL A 16 1.88 8.42 0.37
N ARG A 17 2.15 9.47 1.15
CA ARG A 17 3.08 10.53 0.71
C ARG A 17 4.48 9.92 0.73
N LEU A 18 4.93 9.41 -0.41
CA LEU A 18 6.36 9.30 -0.68
C LEU A 18 6.86 10.73 -0.91
N GLU A 19 7.42 11.34 0.13
CA GLU A 19 8.24 12.54 -0.07
C GLU A 19 9.59 12.06 -0.62
N ALA A 20 9.66 11.89 -1.94
CA ALA A 20 10.92 11.92 -2.63
C ALA A 20 11.38 13.38 -2.61
N THR A 21 12.39 13.70 -1.80
CA THR A 21 13.09 14.99 -1.86
C THR A 21 13.94 15.02 -3.13
N GLY A 22 13.27 15.09 -4.28
CA GLY A 22 13.85 15.28 -5.60
C GLY A 22 13.37 16.62 -6.14
N THR A 23 14.21 17.63 -6.09
CA THR A 23 13.94 18.94 -6.68
C THR A 23 13.82 18.82 -8.21
N GLY A 24 12.58 18.93 -8.72
CA GLY A 24 12.28 19.68 -9.95
C GLY A 24 11.85 18.88 -11.19
N GLY A 25 10.70 19.27 -11.75
CA GLY A 25 10.45 19.26 -13.20
C GLY A 25 9.27 18.41 -13.67
N LEU A 26 8.21 19.06 -14.16
CA LEU A 26 7.13 18.44 -14.96
C LEU A 26 7.73 17.90 -16.27
N LEU A 27 7.68 16.58 -16.47
CA LEU A 27 8.22 15.94 -17.68
C LEU A 27 7.20 15.99 -18.82
N ARG A 28 7.40 16.91 -19.76
CA ARG A 28 7.09 16.68 -21.19
C ARG A 28 8.42 16.46 -21.86
N SER A 29 8.66 15.33 -22.51
CA SER A 29 9.89 15.21 -23.29
C SER A 29 9.86 14.04 -24.28
N ASP A 30 9.87 14.38 -25.58
CA ASP A 30 10.32 13.50 -26.66
C ASP A 30 11.87 13.44 -26.71
N ASN A 31 12.53 13.76 -25.58
CA ASN A 31 13.98 13.89 -25.39
C ASN A 31 14.39 13.50 -23.95
N THR A 32 13.75 12.50 -23.34
CA THR A 32 14.17 11.99 -22.03
C THR A 32 15.41 11.12 -22.19
N SER A 33 16.61 11.69 -22.01
CA SER A 33 17.79 10.89 -21.68
C SER A 33 17.75 10.55 -20.20
N PHE A 34 17.96 9.28 -19.85
CA PHE A 34 18.23 8.91 -18.47
C PHE A 34 19.52 9.60 -18.01
N ALA A 35 19.57 10.03 -16.74
CA ALA A 35 20.82 10.48 -16.14
C ALA A 35 21.86 9.34 -16.17
N ASP A 36 23.14 9.70 -16.19
CA ASP A 36 24.25 8.74 -16.34
C ASP A 36 24.31 7.68 -15.22
N SER A 37 23.64 7.92 -14.09
CA SER A 37 23.54 6.98 -12.97
C SER A 37 22.23 7.14 -12.20
N PRO A 38 21.64 6.05 -11.69
CA PRO A 38 20.46 6.12 -10.82
C PRO A 38 20.77 6.85 -9.51
N VAL A 39 19.85 7.72 -9.08
CA VAL A 39 19.92 8.37 -7.77
C VAL A 39 19.48 7.38 -6.69
N PRO A 40 20.31 7.07 -5.68
CA PRO A 40 19.90 6.23 -4.56
C PRO A 40 18.77 6.88 -3.77
N PHE A 41 17.81 6.07 -3.30
CA PHE A 41 16.75 6.53 -2.42
C PHE A 41 16.55 5.55 -1.26
N SER A 42 15.96 6.04 -0.17
CA SER A 42 15.52 5.21 0.94
C SER A 42 14.06 5.51 1.22
N ILE A 43 13.31 4.46 1.54
CA ILE A 43 11.92 4.58 1.98
C ILE A 43 11.93 5.07 3.43
N GLN A 44 11.15 6.11 3.69
CA GLN A 44 10.93 6.65 5.03
C GLN A 44 9.43 6.67 5.30
N VAL A 45 8.98 5.82 6.22
CA VAL A 45 7.62 5.79 6.74
C VAL A 45 7.65 6.44 8.11
N TYR A 46 6.96 7.56 8.26
CA TYR A 46 6.97 8.29 9.52
C TYR A 46 6.16 7.55 10.61
N PRO A 47 6.58 7.60 11.89
CA PRO A 47 5.89 6.89 12.97
C PRO A 47 4.42 7.32 13.15
N ASP A 48 4.12 8.61 12.97
CA ASP A 48 2.77 9.15 13.05
C ASP A 48 1.87 8.60 11.94
N PHE A 49 2.41 8.36 10.74
CA PHE A 49 1.70 7.70 9.66
C PHE A 49 1.34 6.25 10.03
N ILE A 50 2.26 5.52 10.67
CA ILE A 50 2.03 4.12 11.08
C ILE A 50 0.88 4.05 12.10
N GLU A 51 0.89 4.93 13.09
CA GLU A 51 -0.19 4.97 14.09
C GLU A 51 -1.53 5.39 13.47
N GLN A 52 -1.52 6.41 12.61
CA GLN A 52 -2.73 6.83 11.89
C GLN A 52 -3.29 5.71 11.01
N LEU A 53 -2.42 4.95 10.33
CA LEU A 53 -2.82 3.81 9.54
C LEU A 53 -3.45 2.74 10.42
N ARG A 54 -2.82 2.39 11.54
CA ARG A 54 -3.35 1.40 12.50
C ARG A 54 -4.73 1.80 13.00
N GLU A 55 -4.93 3.05 13.40
CA GLU A 55 -6.23 3.55 13.86
C GLU A 55 -7.29 3.53 12.75
N ARG A 56 -6.93 3.84 11.51
CA ARG A 56 -7.84 3.73 10.36
C ARG A 56 -8.25 2.29 10.09
N VAL A 57 -7.32 1.34 10.15
CA VAL A 57 -7.62 -0.08 9.95
C VAL A 57 -8.49 -0.61 11.09
N LYS A 58 -8.19 -0.27 12.35
CA LYS A 58 -9.03 -0.60 13.52
C LYS A 58 -10.46 -0.10 13.35
N GLY A 59 -10.63 1.14 12.87
CA GLY A 59 -11.93 1.76 12.64
C GLY A 59 -12.68 1.24 11.40
N THR A 60 -12.12 0.29 10.65
CA THR A 60 -12.74 -0.22 9.42
C THR A 60 -13.97 -1.06 9.75
N ARG A 61 -15.08 -0.74 9.09
CA ARG A 61 -16.35 -1.49 9.24
C ARG A 61 -16.22 -2.86 8.58
N PRO A 62 -16.70 -3.94 9.22
CA PRO A 62 -16.70 -5.25 8.61
C PRO A 62 -17.65 -5.29 7.41
N PRO A 63 -17.33 -6.07 6.36
CA PRO A 63 -18.24 -6.29 5.24
C PRO A 63 -19.53 -6.95 5.72
N VAL A 64 -20.64 -6.66 5.04
CA VAL A 64 -21.95 -7.24 5.33
C VAL A 64 -22.29 -8.27 4.26
N GLN A 65 -22.85 -9.40 4.66
CA GLN A 65 -23.27 -10.43 3.72
C GLN A 65 -24.47 -9.94 2.90
N VAL A 66 -24.36 -10.05 1.57
CA VAL A 66 -25.45 -9.67 0.66
C VAL A 66 -26.47 -10.81 0.62
N LYS A 67 -27.76 -10.47 0.71
CA LYS A 67 -28.83 -11.46 0.58
C LYS A 67 -28.79 -12.05 -0.84
N ASN A 68 -28.84 -13.38 -0.94
CA ASN A 68 -28.77 -14.18 -2.18
C ASN A 68 -27.37 -14.43 -2.77
N GLU A 69 -26.31 -14.18 -2.01
CA GLU A 69 -24.99 -14.74 -2.37
C GLU A 69 -25.08 -16.27 -2.35
N LYS A 70 -24.92 -16.90 -3.52
CA LYS A 70 -25.06 -18.36 -3.67
C LYS A 70 -23.96 -19.11 -2.93
N GLU A 71 -22.74 -18.59 -2.97
CA GLU A 71 -21.56 -19.23 -2.38
C GLU A 71 -20.64 -18.16 -1.77
N PRO A 72 -20.24 -18.29 -0.49
CA PRO A 72 -19.26 -17.39 0.11
C PRO A 72 -17.96 -17.37 -0.67
N GLY A 73 -17.57 -16.18 -1.14
CA GLY A 73 -16.30 -15.96 -1.82
C GLY A 73 -16.30 -16.21 -3.33
N ALA A 74 -17.45 -16.49 -3.95
CA ALA A 74 -17.56 -16.56 -5.40
C ALA A 74 -17.19 -15.23 -6.09
N ASP A 75 -17.52 -14.10 -5.45
CA ASP A 75 -17.31 -12.76 -5.99
C ASP A 75 -16.25 -11.94 -5.22
N GLY A 76 -15.39 -12.59 -4.43
CA GLY A 76 -14.29 -11.90 -3.74
C GLY A 76 -13.86 -12.57 -2.43
N PRO A 77 -13.12 -11.85 -1.57
CA PRO A 77 -12.77 -12.34 -0.25
C PRO A 77 -14.02 -12.59 0.59
N THR A 78 -14.03 -13.69 1.34
CA THR A 78 -15.07 -13.93 2.34
C THR A 78 -14.98 -12.89 3.47
N ILE A 79 -16.08 -12.70 4.21
CA ILE A 79 -16.10 -11.83 5.40
C ILE A 79 -15.05 -12.27 6.43
N ALA A 80 -14.84 -13.58 6.56
CA ALA A 80 -13.81 -14.15 7.42
C ALA A 80 -12.41 -13.69 6.97
N ASN A 81 -12.09 -13.81 5.68
CA ASN A 81 -10.79 -13.37 5.16
C ASN A 81 -10.59 -11.85 5.34
N ALA A 82 -11.63 -11.04 5.11
CA ALA A 82 -11.55 -9.60 5.31
C ALA A 82 -11.24 -9.23 6.77
N SER A 83 -11.91 -9.90 7.72
CA SER A 83 -11.65 -9.71 9.16
C SER A 83 -10.25 -10.15 9.55
N THR A 84 -9.82 -11.34 9.10
CA THR A 84 -8.48 -11.86 9.37
C THR A 84 -7.38 -10.92 8.86
N VAL A 85 -7.55 -10.38 7.64
CA VAL A 85 -6.59 -9.42 7.08
C VAL A 85 -6.56 -8.14 7.90
N ARG A 86 -7.73 -7.60 8.28
CA ARG A 86 -7.80 -6.41 9.16
C ARG A 86 -7.04 -6.65 10.46
N ASP A 87 -7.30 -7.78 11.13
CA ASP A 87 -6.71 -8.08 12.44
C ASP A 87 -5.19 -8.28 12.32
N PHE A 88 -4.72 -8.92 11.26
CA PHE A 88 -3.29 -9.01 10.94
C PHE A 88 -2.64 -7.63 10.78
N TRP A 89 -3.26 -6.71 10.02
CA TRP A 89 -2.76 -5.34 9.84
C TRP A 89 -2.69 -4.56 11.15
N VAL A 90 -3.66 -4.77 12.06
CA VAL A 90 -3.73 -4.06 13.34
C VAL A 90 -2.71 -4.60 14.34
N GLU A 91 -2.59 -5.91 14.43
CA GLU A 91 -1.94 -6.59 15.56
C GLU A 91 -0.55 -7.13 15.24
N GLN A 92 -0.31 -7.53 13.99
CA GLN A 92 0.87 -8.33 13.63
C GLN A 92 1.78 -7.63 12.61
N TYR A 93 1.23 -6.74 11.78
CA TYR A 93 2.01 -6.13 10.71
C TYR A 93 2.97 -5.04 11.22
N ASP A 94 4.27 -5.30 11.09
CA ASP A 94 5.33 -4.37 11.46
C ASP A 94 5.89 -3.63 10.23
N LEU A 95 5.44 -2.39 10.03
CA LEU A 95 5.91 -1.51 8.96
C LEU A 95 7.38 -1.10 9.11
N ASN A 96 7.90 -0.99 10.34
CA ASN A 96 9.29 -0.58 10.57
C ASN A 96 10.25 -1.67 10.10
N THR A 97 9.96 -2.92 10.49
CA THR A 97 10.76 -4.07 10.05
C THR A 97 10.71 -4.22 8.53
N ASN A 98 9.55 -4.04 7.91
CA ASN A 98 9.41 -4.09 6.45
C ASN A 98 10.16 -2.96 5.74
N GLN A 99 10.09 -1.72 6.25
CA GLN A 99 10.87 -0.59 5.72
C GLN A 99 12.37 -0.89 5.77
N ALA A 100 12.87 -1.36 6.92
CA ALA A 100 14.27 -1.71 7.09
C ALA A 100 14.70 -2.82 6.12
N SER A 101 13.87 -3.87 5.96
CA SER A 101 14.15 -4.96 5.02
C SER A 101 14.12 -4.51 3.56
N ILE A 102 13.31 -3.52 3.18
CA ILE A 102 13.29 -3.02 1.81
C ILE A 102 14.53 -2.15 1.56
N ASN A 103 14.82 -1.22 2.47
CA ASN A 103 15.98 -0.34 2.35
C ASN A 103 17.31 -1.12 2.31
N SER A 104 17.42 -2.24 3.01
CA SER A 104 18.63 -3.08 2.96
C SER A 104 18.82 -3.79 1.63
N ARG A 105 17.73 -4.20 0.96
CA ARG A 105 17.78 -4.88 -0.35
C ARG A 105 18.14 -3.96 -1.50
N TYR A 106 17.80 -2.69 -1.38
CA TYR A 106 18.05 -1.67 -2.41
C TYR A 106 19.09 -0.65 -1.98
N ALA A 107 19.88 -0.97 -0.95
CA ALA A 107 21.03 -0.16 -0.59
C ALA A 107 21.98 -0.09 -1.80
N PRO A 108 22.56 1.10 -2.10
CA PRO A 108 23.53 1.22 -3.16
C PRO A 108 24.69 0.24 -2.92
N TRP A 109 25.09 -0.47 -3.98
CA TRP A 109 26.26 -1.33 -3.95
C TRP A 109 27.50 -0.50 -3.58
N PRO A 110 28.42 -1.04 -2.75
CA PRO A 110 29.68 -0.37 -2.43
C PRO A 110 30.56 -0.17 -3.67
#